data_AF-A0A2M8WPW3-F1
#
_entry.id   AF-A0A2M8WPW3-F1
#
_cell.length_a   1.000
_cell.length_b   1.000
_cell.length_c   1.000
_cell.angle_alpha   90.00
_cell.angle_beta   90.00
_cell.angle_gamma   90.00
#
_symmetry.space_group_name_H-M   'P 1'
#
loop_
_entity.id
_entity.type
_entity.pdbx_description
1 polymer ?
#
loop_
_entity_poly.entity_id
_entity_poly.type
_entity_poly.pdbx_seq_one_letter_code
_entity_poly.pdbx_strand_id
1 'polypeptide(L)'
;MKLEDTRVTRRYFDKFARITGYLTKVAATMEAEGRFDRKEIEVMARYLIGLNWTFTALAHKYHFAGRFAHSGKLTFDRRESGFPVYQELLEMANDAQQAERHLDTQPSAGDLKDQMVRVILSEQEIPTKLQYALSQRLYYEELSRGDQFWARNDPQCLWLGNDADRRRFLVHWAVYDSQVNLPTIYLMELEDTARTGLPKDEHRWPEAQAHLMAQSLAHLKLLTIAKGFDEDFDDLHPTRLRRFHIGPMYSNAFTRQVGPLRDVLRDANAPVGEDWALVWTEEELVSDRVENVKSGWFGSVERQIFALDPFEGGGAETGATRMERCLIMPERPYQALAERNPVGFRDVRKFVVSDTGRVLSYK
;
A
#
# COMPACT_ATOMS: atom_id res chain seq x y z
N MET A 1 4.66 -6.19 -18.32
CA MET A 1 4.63 -7.49 -19.07
C MET A 1 3.23 -8.06 -18.95
N LYS A 2 2.72 -8.75 -19.98
CA LYS A 2 1.39 -9.40 -19.92
C LYS A 2 1.52 -10.83 -19.43
N LEU A 3 0.74 -11.23 -18.42
CA LEU A 3 0.60 -12.64 -18.04
C LEU A 3 -0.53 -13.26 -18.85
N GLU A 4 -0.16 -14.19 -19.72
CA GLU A 4 -1.08 -14.83 -20.66
C GLU A 4 -1.43 -16.27 -20.25
N ASP A 5 -0.66 -16.88 -19.35
CA ASP A 5 -0.94 -18.23 -18.86
C ASP A 5 -1.68 -18.16 -17.53
N THR A 6 -2.90 -18.71 -17.51
CA THR A 6 -3.75 -18.83 -16.31
C THR A 6 -3.00 -19.39 -15.10
N ARG A 7 -2.13 -20.40 -15.26
CA ARG A 7 -1.39 -20.99 -14.14
C ARG A 7 -0.37 -19.99 -13.57
N VAL A 8 0.25 -19.18 -14.43
CA VAL A 8 1.22 -18.17 -14.04
C VAL A 8 0.53 -17.00 -13.34
N THR A 9 -0.62 -16.54 -13.87
CA THR A 9 -1.44 -15.49 -13.25
C THR A 9 -1.95 -15.89 -11.86
N ARG A 10 -2.45 -17.12 -11.70
CA ARG A 10 -2.88 -17.62 -10.39
C ARG A 10 -1.74 -17.65 -9.39
N ARG A 11 -0.59 -18.23 -9.77
CA ARG A 11 0.61 -18.25 -8.91
C ARG A 11 1.09 -16.85 -8.50
N TYR A 12 0.93 -15.86 -9.39
CA TYR A 12 1.28 -14.48 -9.09
C TYR A 12 0.37 -13.90 -7.99
N PHE A 13 -0.95 -14.04 -8.14
CA PHE A 13 -1.89 -13.55 -7.14
C PHE A 13 -1.86 -14.35 -5.83
N ASP A 14 -1.67 -15.67 -5.87
CA ASP A 14 -1.48 -16.51 -4.68
C ASP A 14 -0.26 -16.04 -3.88
N LYS A 15 0.83 -15.65 -4.56
CA LYS A 15 2.02 -15.07 -3.93
C LYS A 15 1.67 -13.74 -3.24
N PHE A 16 0.96 -12.84 -3.93
CA PHE A 16 0.56 -11.56 -3.35
C PHE A 16 -0.40 -11.72 -2.16
N ALA A 17 -1.38 -12.62 -2.23
CA ALA A 17 -2.29 -12.91 -1.13
C ALA A 17 -1.57 -13.41 0.13
N ARG A 18 -0.49 -14.20 -0.04
CA ARG A 18 0.39 -14.58 1.08
C ARG A 18 1.16 -13.38 1.61
N ILE A 19 1.78 -12.59 0.73
CA ILE A 19 2.55 -11.39 1.11
C ILE A 19 1.68 -10.43 1.93
N THR A 20 0.51 -10.04 1.43
CA THR A 20 -0.42 -9.12 2.12
C THR A 20 -0.87 -9.69 3.47
N GLY A 21 -1.12 -11.00 3.54
CA GLY A 21 -1.41 -11.69 4.81
C GLY A 21 -0.26 -11.65 5.82
N TYR A 22 0.99 -11.55 5.37
CA TYR A 22 2.14 -11.33 6.26
C TYR A 22 2.34 -9.87 6.65
N LEU A 23 2.05 -8.93 5.75
CA LEU A 23 2.26 -7.50 6.00
C LEU A 23 1.51 -7.00 7.23
N THR A 24 0.27 -7.47 7.44
CA THR A 24 -0.53 -7.13 8.63
C THR A 24 0.13 -7.61 9.93
N LYS A 25 0.77 -8.78 9.90
CA LYS A 25 1.50 -9.35 11.05
C LYS A 25 2.84 -8.66 11.30
N VAL A 26 3.52 -8.26 10.22
CA VAL A 26 4.75 -7.45 10.32
C VAL A 26 4.42 -6.11 10.96
N ALA A 27 3.36 -5.44 10.52
CA ALA A 27 2.90 -4.20 11.11
C ALA A 27 2.58 -4.36 12.62
N ALA A 28 1.89 -5.44 13.01
CA ALA A 28 1.64 -5.75 14.43
C ALA A 28 2.93 -6.05 15.22
N THR A 29 3.94 -6.66 14.60
CA THR A 29 5.25 -6.87 15.24
C THR A 29 5.96 -5.52 15.46
N MET A 30 5.86 -4.60 14.51
CA MET A 30 6.43 -3.24 14.63
C MET A 30 5.73 -2.41 15.71
N GLU A 31 4.42 -2.58 15.92
CA GLU A 31 3.69 -2.01 17.06
C GLU A 31 4.24 -2.52 18.39
N ALA A 32 4.42 -3.85 18.53
CA ALA A 32 4.95 -4.45 19.76
C ALA A 32 6.39 -3.96 20.10
N GLU A 33 7.14 -3.54 19.08
CA GLU A 33 8.46 -2.92 19.23
C GLU A 33 8.41 -1.40 19.49
N GLY A 34 7.21 -0.81 19.63
CA GLY A 34 7.01 0.61 19.94
C GLY A 34 7.17 1.57 18.75
N ARG A 35 7.10 1.08 17.51
CA ARG A 35 7.26 1.91 16.29
C ARG A 35 5.97 2.53 15.77
N PHE A 36 4.83 2.02 16.23
CA PHE A 36 3.51 2.49 15.85
C PHE A 36 2.68 2.69 17.10
N ASP A 37 1.92 3.77 17.10
CA ASP A 37 0.84 3.96 18.05
C ASP A 37 -0.38 3.13 17.63
N ARG A 38 -1.24 2.80 18.59
CA ARG A 38 -2.41 1.94 18.37
C ARG A 38 -3.34 2.44 17.24
N LYS A 39 -3.48 3.76 17.09
CA LYS A 39 -4.30 4.36 16.01
C LYS A 39 -3.60 4.27 14.65
N GLU A 40 -2.29 4.44 14.60
CA GLU A 40 -1.52 4.31 13.37
C GLU A 40 -1.56 2.87 12.84
N ILE A 41 -1.42 1.87 13.73
CA ILE A 41 -1.48 0.47 13.31
C ILE A 41 -2.86 0.08 12.79
N GLU A 42 -3.93 0.61 13.38
CA GLU A 42 -5.31 0.38 12.89
C GLU A 42 -5.49 0.94 11.47
N VAL A 43 -4.99 2.15 11.23
CA VAL A 43 -5.01 2.79 9.90
C VAL A 43 -4.16 2.00 8.90
N MET A 44 -2.93 1.63 9.27
CA MET A 44 -2.05 0.84 8.42
C MET A 44 -2.66 -0.51 8.07
N ALA A 45 -3.24 -1.21 9.05
CA ALA A 45 -3.93 -2.47 8.82
C ALA A 45 -5.08 -2.31 7.83
N ARG A 46 -5.87 -1.23 7.93
CA ARG A 46 -6.95 -0.93 6.98
C ARG A 46 -6.43 -0.81 5.54
N TYR A 47 -5.37 -0.04 5.30
CA TYR A 47 -4.80 0.11 3.96
C TYR A 47 -4.20 -1.20 3.42
N LEU A 48 -3.54 -1.99 4.27
CA LEU A 48 -2.98 -3.29 3.87
C LEU A 48 -4.07 -4.31 3.52
N ILE A 49 -5.18 -4.30 4.26
CA ILE A 49 -6.35 -5.12 3.98
C ILE A 49 -7.02 -4.65 2.67
N GLY A 50 -7.17 -3.34 2.47
CA GLY A 50 -7.66 -2.77 1.22
C GLY A 50 -6.82 -3.17 0.01
N LEU A 51 -5.49 -3.21 0.17
CA LEU A 51 -4.57 -3.67 -0.88
C LEU A 51 -4.76 -5.16 -1.18
N ASN A 52 -5.04 -5.97 -0.16
CA ASN A 52 -5.40 -7.37 -0.36
C ASN A 52 -6.71 -7.54 -1.13
N TRP A 53 -7.73 -6.73 -0.83
CA TRP A 53 -9.01 -6.75 -1.58
C TRP A 53 -8.81 -6.31 -3.03
N THR A 54 -7.99 -5.28 -3.29
CA THR A 54 -7.58 -4.87 -4.65
C THR A 54 -6.97 -6.04 -5.42
N PHE A 55 -6.02 -6.77 -4.83
CA PHE A 55 -5.40 -7.91 -5.52
C PHE A 55 -6.32 -9.12 -5.65
N THR A 56 -7.25 -9.32 -4.71
CA THR A 56 -8.27 -10.36 -4.80
C THR A 56 -9.23 -10.09 -5.96
N ALA A 57 -9.68 -8.84 -6.11
CA ALA A 57 -10.50 -8.42 -7.25
C ALA A 57 -9.76 -8.63 -8.58
N LEU A 58 -8.52 -8.17 -8.69
CA LEU A 58 -7.70 -8.41 -9.90
C LEU A 58 -7.45 -9.90 -10.17
N ALA A 59 -7.33 -10.73 -9.12
CA ALA A 59 -7.21 -12.18 -9.27
C ALA A 59 -8.48 -12.79 -9.87
N HIS A 60 -9.66 -12.32 -9.49
CA HIS A 60 -10.93 -12.73 -10.09
C HIS A 60 -11.08 -12.22 -11.53
N LYS A 61 -10.72 -10.96 -11.81
CA LYS A 61 -10.73 -10.38 -13.17
C LYS A 61 -9.90 -11.22 -14.14
N TYR A 62 -8.68 -11.58 -13.73
CA TYR A 62 -7.72 -12.27 -14.59
C TYR A 62 -7.62 -13.78 -14.37
N HIS A 63 -8.55 -14.39 -13.62
CA HIS A 63 -8.50 -15.82 -13.28
C HIS A 63 -8.47 -16.76 -14.50
N PHE A 64 -8.99 -16.28 -15.64
CA PHE A 64 -9.08 -17.01 -16.90
C PHE A 64 -8.14 -16.49 -17.99
N ALA A 65 -7.20 -15.60 -17.66
CA ALA A 65 -6.26 -15.01 -18.61
C ALA A 65 -5.61 -16.08 -19.50
N GLY A 66 -5.81 -15.93 -20.82
CA GLY A 66 -5.36 -16.83 -21.90
C GLY A 66 -5.96 -18.23 -21.96
N ARG A 67 -6.97 -18.53 -21.13
CA ARG A 67 -7.88 -19.69 -21.31
C ARG A 67 -9.19 -19.31 -22.00
N PHE A 68 -9.58 -18.04 -21.95
CA PHE A 68 -10.79 -17.55 -22.59
C PHE A 68 -10.48 -16.32 -23.44
N ALA A 69 -10.95 -16.28 -24.70
CA ALA A 69 -10.58 -15.24 -25.68
C ALA A 69 -10.79 -13.80 -25.20
N HIS A 70 -11.75 -13.58 -24.29
CA HIS A 70 -12.15 -12.26 -23.79
C HIS A 70 -11.70 -11.97 -22.34
N SER A 71 -10.85 -12.82 -21.75
CA SER A 71 -10.46 -12.74 -20.32
C SER A 71 -9.40 -11.67 -19.98
N GLY A 72 -9.01 -10.83 -20.93
CA GLY A 72 -7.95 -9.84 -20.75
C GLY A 72 -6.59 -10.46 -20.40
N LYS A 73 -5.61 -9.60 -20.10
CA LYS A 73 -4.26 -9.99 -19.68
C LYS A 73 -3.79 -9.02 -18.61
N LEU A 74 -3.41 -9.53 -17.44
CA LEU A 74 -2.84 -8.69 -16.38
C LEU A 74 -1.54 -8.05 -16.89
N THR A 75 -1.44 -6.75 -16.75
CA THR A 75 -0.18 -6.02 -16.90
C THR A 75 0.39 -5.68 -15.53
N PHE A 76 1.63 -6.11 -15.30
CA PHE A 76 2.37 -5.76 -14.10
C PHE A 76 3.78 -5.30 -14.45
N ASP A 77 4.38 -4.51 -13.57
CA ASP A 77 5.76 -4.10 -13.73
C ASP A 77 6.71 -5.18 -13.20
N ARG A 78 7.55 -5.68 -14.11
CA ARG A 78 8.48 -6.77 -13.85
C ARG A 78 9.89 -6.27 -13.53
N ARG A 79 10.19 -5.01 -13.81
CA ARG A 79 11.56 -4.47 -13.77
C ARG A 79 11.83 -3.62 -12.55
N GLU A 80 10.82 -2.92 -12.04
CA GLU A 80 11.01 -2.01 -10.91
C GLU A 80 10.19 -2.48 -9.72
N SER A 81 8.86 -2.50 -9.83
CA SER A 81 7.99 -2.67 -8.66
C SER A 81 7.62 -4.11 -8.33
N GLY A 82 7.31 -4.95 -9.33
CA GLY A 82 6.75 -6.29 -9.13
C GLY A 82 5.23 -6.32 -8.96
N PHE A 83 4.56 -5.16 -8.97
CA PHE A 83 3.14 -4.99 -8.71
C PHE A 83 2.32 -4.78 -10.00
N PRO A 84 0.98 -4.93 -9.99
CA PRO A 84 0.11 -4.51 -11.11
C PRO A 84 0.41 -3.06 -11.53
N VAL A 85 0.23 -2.72 -12.80
CA VAL A 85 0.48 -1.33 -13.23
C VAL A 85 -0.65 -0.40 -12.79
N TYR A 86 -0.35 0.87 -12.57
CA TYR A 86 -1.33 1.91 -12.19
C TYR A 86 -2.63 1.89 -13.03
N GLN A 87 -2.52 1.64 -14.34
CA GLN A 87 -3.67 1.55 -15.24
C GLN A 87 -4.68 0.46 -14.83
N GLU A 88 -4.23 -0.65 -14.24
CA GLU A 88 -5.11 -1.73 -13.76
C GLU A 88 -6.07 -1.22 -12.67
N LEU A 89 -5.61 -0.33 -11.80
CA LEU A 89 -6.43 0.27 -10.75
C LEU A 89 -7.44 1.27 -11.32
N LEU A 90 -7.07 2.02 -12.36
CA LEU A 90 -7.99 2.94 -13.03
C LEU A 90 -9.12 2.19 -13.74
N GLU A 91 -8.78 1.10 -14.45
CA GLU A 91 -9.76 0.24 -15.08
C GLU A 91 -10.69 -0.40 -14.05
N MET A 92 -10.13 -0.89 -12.94
CA MET A 92 -10.91 -1.45 -11.84
C MET A 92 -11.85 -0.42 -11.19
N ALA A 93 -11.40 0.83 -11.03
CA ALA A 93 -12.25 1.91 -10.51
C ALA A 93 -13.40 2.26 -11.45
N ASN A 94 -13.18 2.19 -12.77
CA ASN A 94 -14.23 2.35 -13.77
C ASN A 94 -15.23 1.18 -13.75
N ASP A 95 -14.73 -0.06 -13.63
CA ASP A 95 -15.56 -1.26 -13.51
C ASP A 95 -16.45 -1.19 -12.25
N ALA A 96 -15.92 -0.65 -11.14
CA ALA A 96 -16.65 -0.53 -9.88
C ALA A 96 -17.91 0.35 -9.99
N GLN A 97 -17.88 1.41 -10.82
CA GLN A 97 -19.06 2.27 -11.06
C GLN A 97 -20.22 1.54 -11.74
N GLN A 98 -19.94 0.40 -12.38
CA GLN A 98 -20.93 -0.39 -13.12
C GLN A 98 -21.22 -1.73 -12.43
N ALA A 99 -20.57 -2.00 -11.29
CA ALA A 99 -20.62 -3.30 -10.62
C ALA A 99 -22.05 -3.71 -10.30
N GLU A 100 -22.84 -2.88 -9.60
CA GLU A 100 -24.23 -3.21 -9.22
C GLU A 100 -25.09 -3.62 -10.43
N ARG A 101 -25.03 -2.87 -11.54
CA ARG A 101 -25.77 -3.20 -12.77
C ARG A 101 -25.34 -4.55 -13.36
N HIS A 102 -24.06 -4.86 -13.29
CA HIS A 102 -23.55 -6.17 -13.70
C HIS A 102 -24.01 -7.29 -12.78
N LEU A 103 -24.14 -7.03 -11.47
CA LEU A 103 -24.59 -8.01 -10.50
C LEU A 103 -26.09 -8.33 -10.63
N ASP A 104 -26.91 -7.33 -10.92
CA ASP A 104 -28.36 -7.50 -11.10
C ASP A 104 -28.73 -8.36 -12.31
N THR A 105 -27.85 -8.36 -13.32
CA THR A 105 -28.06 -9.10 -14.58
C THR A 105 -27.38 -10.47 -14.61
N GLN A 106 -26.55 -10.79 -13.61
CA GLN A 106 -25.82 -12.05 -13.52
C GLN A 106 -26.48 -12.99 -12.51
N PRO A 107 -26.50 -14.32 -12.77
CA PRO A 107 -26.91 -15.28 -11.76
C PRO A 107 -26.03 -15.19 -10.50
N SER A 108 -26.56 -15.59 -9.36
CA SER A 108 -25.78 -15.59 -8.12
C SER A 108 -24.61 -16.57 -8.19
N ALA A 109 -23.61 -16.37 -7.33
CA ALA A 109 -22.51 -17.33 -7.21
C ALA A 109 -23.00 -18.75 -6.86
N GLY A 110 -24.11 -18.87 -6.12
CA GLY A 110 -24.76 -20.15 -5.82
C GLY A 110 -25.36 -20.79 -7.08
N ASP A 111 -26.17 -20.04 -7.82
CA ASP A 111 -26.82 -20.54 -9.04
C ASP A 111 -25.81 -20.98 -10.11
N LEU A 112 -24.72 -20.23 -10.27
CA LEU A 112 -23.64 -20.59 -11.19
C LEU A 112 -22.96 -21.89 -10.77
N LYS A 113 -22.75 -22.12 -9.47
CA LYS A 113 -22.20 -23.39 -8.95
C LYS A 113 -23.16 -24.55 -9.20
N ASP A 114 -24.44 -24.37 -8.97
CA ASP A 114 -25.45 -25.41 -9.21
C ASP A 114 -25.57 -25.76 -10.70
N GLN A 115 -25.53 -24.76 -11.59
CA GLN A 115 -25.48 -24.96 -13.04
C GLN A 115 -24.22 -25.73 -13.46
N MET A 116 -23.06 -25.40 -12.89
CA MET A 116 -21.82 -26.13 -13.16
C MET A 116 -21.91 -27.60 -12.75
N VAL A 117 -22.44 -27.89 -11.56
CA VAL A 117 -22.63 -29.27 -11.09
C VAL A 117 -23.54 -30.04 -12.05
N ARG A 118 -24.62 -29.41 -12.52
CA ARG A 118 -25.53 -30.04 -13.48
C ARG A 118 -24.81 -30.40 -14.78
N VAL A 119 -24.08 -29.47 -15.39
CA VAL A 119 -23.31 -29.71 -16.63
C VAL A 119 -22.29 -30.83 -16.44
N ILE A 120 -21.54 -30.83 -15.33
CA ILE A 120 -20.55 -31.87 -15.03
C ILE A 120 -21.22 -33.25 -14.94
N LEU A 121 -22.39 -33.35 -14.31
CA LEU A 121 -23.08 -34.63 -14.12
C LEU A 121 -23.82 -35.10 -15.37
N SER A 122 -24.43 -34.19 -16.14
CA SER A 122 -25.22 -34.53 -17.32
C SER A 122 -24.38 -34.70 -18.57
N GLU A 123 -23.43 -33.80 -18.80
CA GLU A 123 -22.64 -33.73 -20.04
C GLU A 123 -21.23 -34.30 -19.85
N GLN A 124 -20.76 -34.50 -18.61
CA GLN A 124 -19.39 -34.97 -18.30
C GLN A 124 -18.30 -34.04 -18.86
N GLU A 125 -18.64 -32.76 -19.05
CA GLU A 125 -17.73 -31.73 -19.58
C GLU A 125 -17.31 -30.74 -18.50
N ILE A 126 -16.15 -30.10 -18.72
CA ILE A 126 -15.67 -29.01 -17.86
C ILE A 126 -16.42 -27.72 -18.22
N PRO A 127 -17.23 -27.14 -17.30
CA PRO A 127 -18.13 -26.03 -17.62
C PRO A 127 -17.40 -24.68 -17.67
N THR A 128 -16.40 -24.55 -18.55
CA THR A 128 -15.46 -23.41 -18.60
C THR A 128 -16.16 -22.07 -18.74
N LYS A 129 -17.25 -21.99 -19.53
CA LYS A 129 -18.04 -20.76 -19.68
C LYS A 129 -18.71 -20.33 -18.37
N LEU A 130 -19.26 -21.27 -17.61
CA LEU A 130 -19.87 -21.00 -16.31
C LEU A 130 -18.82 -20.66 -15.25
N GLN A 131 -17.64 -21.30 -15.30
CA GLN A 131 -16.54 -20.92 -14.41
C GLN A 131 -16.04 -19.50 -14.69
N TYR A 132 -15.98 -19.09 -15.97
CA TYR A 132 -15.66 -17.70 -16.33
C TYR A 132 -16.72 -16.74 -15.82
N ALA A 133 -18.01 -17.03 -16.03
CA ALA A 133 -19.11 -16.24 -15.50
C ALA A 133 -19.04 -16.10 -13.97
N LEU A 134 -18.75 -17.20 -13.25
CA LEU A 134 -18.55 -17.16 -11.80
C LEU A 134 -17.38 -16.25 -11.41
N SER A 135 -16.26 -16.31 -12.13
CA SER A 135 -15.11 -15.45 -11.84
C SER A 135 -15.44 -13.97 -12.03
N GLN A 136 -16.23 -13.62 -13.06
CA GLN A 136 -16.69 -12.24 -13.28
C GLN A 136 -17.69 -11.81 -12.20
N ARG A 137 -18.61 -12.71 -11.80
CA ARG A 137 -19.53 -12.45 -10.69
C ARG A 137 -18.77 -12.14 -9.40
N LEU A 138 -17.79 -12.98 -9.04
CA LEU A 138 -16.94 -12.77 -7.87
C LEU A 138 -16.10 -11.49 -7.95
N TYR A 139 -15.61 -11.13 -9.14
CA TYR A 139 -14.91 -9.86 -9.36
C TYR A 139 -15.81 -8.67 -9.00
N TYR A 140 -17.01 -8.61 -9.57
CA TYR A 140 -17.95 -7.52 -9.30
C TYR A 140 -18.52 -7.55 -7.87
N GLU A 141 -18.68 -8.73 -7.26
CA GLU A 141 -19.00 -8.85 -5.82
C GLU A 141 -17.92 -8.20 -4.97
N GLU A 142 -16.65 -8.51 -5.28
CA GLU A 142 -15.53 -7.90 -4.56
C GLU A 142 -15.51 -6.40 -4.76
N LEU A 143 -15.71 -5.87 -5.98
CA LEU A 143 -15.79 -4.42 -6.22
C LEU A 143 -16.94 -3.76 -5.47
N SER A 144 -18.12 -4.37 -5.48
CA SER A 144 -19.33 -3.84 -4.83
C SER A 144 -19.22 -3.81 -3.31
N ARG A 145 -18.35 -4.64 -2.72
CA ARG A 145 -18.08 -4.62 -1.28
C ARG A 145 -17.48 -3.30 -0.82
N GLY A 146 -16.75 -2.61 -1.69
CA GLY A 146 -15.96 -1.42 -1.35
C GLY A 146 -14.69 -1.73 -0.56
N ASP A 147 -14.08 -0.67 -0.02
CA ASP A 147 -12.86 -0.67 0.80
C ASP A 147 -11.55 -1.09 0.12
N GLN A 148 -11.53 -1.25 -1.21
CA GLN A 148 -10.30 -1.53 -1.95
C GLN A 148 -9.30 -0.38 -1.82
N PHE A 149 -8.02 -0.71 -1.96
CA PHE A 149 -6.99 0.29 -2.16
C PHE A 149 -7.02 0.79 -3.60
N TRP A 150 -7.39 2.06 -3.78
CA TRP A 150 -7.52 2.69 -5.08
C TRP A 150 -6.26 3.44 -5.51
N ALA A 151 -6.26 3.91 -6.75
CA ALA A 151 -5.23 4.83 -7.26
C ALA A 151 -5.08 6.08 -6.36
N ARG A 152 -6.20 6.57 -5.83
CA ARG A 152 -6.30 7.66 -4.86
C ARG A 152 -7.24 7.24 -3.75
N ASN A 153 -6.78 7.35 -2.51
CA ASN A 153 -7.55 7.08 -1.30
C ASN A 153 -7.54 8.38 -0.50
N ASP A 154 -8.66 9.10 -0.53
CA ASP A 154 -8.73 10.48 -0.05
C ASP A 154 -8.40 10.60 1.44
N PRO A 155 -7.92 11.77 1.89
CA PRO A 155 -7.55 11.96 3.28
C PRO A 155 -8.74 11.82 4.21
N GLN A 156 -8.50 11.11 5.31
CA GLN A 156 -9.43 10.92 6.42
C GLN A 156 -8.76 11.43 7.69
N CYS A 157 -9.58 11.85 8.66
CA CYS A 157 -9.12 12.50 9.87
C CYS A 157 -9.63 11.78 11.11
N LEU A 158 -8.72 11.41 12.00
CA LEU A 158 -9.00 10.76 13.28
C LEU A 158 -8.60 11.68 14.42
N TRP A 159 -9.50 11.89 15.38
CA TRP A 159 -9.20 12.69 16.57
C TRP A 159 -8.24 11.92 17.49
N LEU A 160 -7.12 12.55 17.87
CA LEU A 160 -6.13 11.99 18.79
C LEU A 160 -6.36 12.40 20.24
N GLY A 161 -6.88 13.60 20.46
CA GLY A 161 -7.09 14.18 21.78
C GLY A 161 -7.08 15.71 21.71
N ASN A 162 -7.13 16.35 22.87
CA ASN A 162 -6.88 17.79 22.99
C ASN A 162 -5.72 17.98 23.94
N ASP A 163 -4.82 18.89 23.61
CA ASP A 163 -3.77 19.38 24.50
C ASP A 163 -4.01 20.87 24.74
N ALA A 164 -4.44 21.21 25.96
CA ALA A 164 -5.02 22.52 26.29
C ALA A 164 -6.07 22.96 25.25
N ASP A 165 -5.81 24.06 24.55
CA ASP A 165 -6.71 24.62 23.52
C ASP A 165 -6.45 24.06 22.12
N ARG A 166 -5.45 23.19 21.93
CA ARG A 166 -5.08 22.60 20.63
C ARG A 166 -5.71 21.24 20.45
N ARG A 167 -6.37 21.02 19.31
CA ARG A 167 -6.92 19.70 18.96
C ARG A 167 -5.89 18.92 18.17
N ARG A 168 -5.60 17.70 18.60
CA ARG A 168 -4.70 16.80 17.87
C ARG A 168 -5.48 15.87 16.96
N PHE A 169 -5.02 15.76 15.73
CA PHE A 169 -5.59 14.88 14.71
C PHE A 169 -4.51 14.03 14.05
N LEU A 170 -4.90 12.82 13.65
CA LEU A 170 -4.16 11.97 12.72
C LEU A 170 -4.89 12.02 11.39
N VAL A 171 -4.32 12.71 10.42
CA VAL A 171 -4.77 12.71 9.03
C VAL A 171 -4.04 11.61 8.29
N HIS A 172 -4.76 10.76 7.58
CA HIS A 172 -4.17 9.66 6.83
C HIS A 172 -4.78 9.54 5.44
N TRP A 173 -3.96 9.19 4.46
CA TRP A 173 -4.36 9.00 3.08
C TRP A 173 -3.39 8.04 2.38
N ALA A 174 -3.74 7.61 1.18
CA ALA A 174 -2.85 6.74 0.42
C ALA A 174 -3.02 6.91 -1.09
N VAL A 175 -1.93 6.72 -1.82
CA VAL A 175 -1.93 6.74 -3.29
C VAL A 175 -1.25 5.50 -3.83
N TYR A 176 -1.72 5.03 -4.98
CA TYR A 176 -0.93 4.13 -5.79
C TYR A 176 -0.10 5.00 -6.75
N ASP A 177 1.16 5.20 -6.43
CA ASP A 177 1.99 6.16 -7.16
C ASP A 177 2.25 5.66 -8.59
N SER A 178 1.94 6.49 -9.60
CA SER A 178 2.06 6.10 -11.00
C SER A 178 3.49 6.16 -11.54
N GLN A 179 4.41 6.86 -10.85
CA GLN A 179 5.80 7.00 -11.26
C GLN A 179 6.63 5.82 -10.77
N VAL A 180 6.50 5.44 -9.50
CA VAL A 180 7.22 4.30 -8.91
C VAL A 180 6.42 3.00 -8.93
N ASN A 181 5.12 3.07 -9.27
CA ASN A 181 4.20 1.93 -9.35
C ASN A 181 4.09 1.14 -8.03
N LEU A 182 3.97 1.86 -6.92
CA LEU A 182 3.90 1.30 -5.56
C LEU A 182 2.76 1.94 -4.73
N PRO A 183 2.10 1.15 -3.86
CA PRO A 183 1.24 1.68 -2.81
C PRO A 183 2.07 2.52 -1.83
N THR A 184 1.63 3.76 -1.62
CA THR A 184 2.25 4.73 -0.72
C THR A 184 1.21 5.23 0.28
N ILE A 185 1.48 5.06 1.57
CA ILE A 185 0.56 5.46 2.66
C ILE A 185 1.19 6.62 3.43
N TYR A 186 0.39 7.61 3.78
CA TYR A 186 0.80 8.78 4.53
C TYR A 186 0.03 8.86 5.85
N LEU A 187 0.75 9.17 6.92
CA LEU A 187 0.20 9.44 8.24
C LEU A 187 0.74 10.80 8.71
N MET A 188 -0.13 11.74 9.02
CA MET A 188 0.23 13.07 9.49
C MET A 188 -0.45 13.36 10.81
N GLU A 189 0.33 13.49 11.88
CA GLU A 189 -0.15 14.13 13.10
C GLU A 189 -0.10 15.64 12.94
N LEU A 190 -1.19 16.30 13.30
CA LEU A 190 -1.28 17.76 13.29
C LEU A 190 -2.02 18.29 14.50
N GLU A 191 -1.72 19.54 14.83
CA GLU A 191 -2.40 20.34 15.83
C GLU A 191 -3.24 21.43 15.16
N ASP A 192 -4.51 21.50 15.53
CA ASP A 192 -5.50 22.43 15.00
C ASP A 192 -5.84 23.47 16.07
N THR A 193 -5.51 24.73 15.79
CA THR A 193 -5.71 25.90 16.66
C THR A 193 -6.97 26.68 16.31
N ALA A 194 -7.71 26.28 15.28
CA ALA A 194 -8.89 26.98 14.82
C ALA A 194 -10.05 26.92 15.81
N ARG A 195 -11.03 27.81 15.62
CA ARG A 195 -12.29 27.75 16.40
C ARG A 195 -13.09 26.48 16.11
N THR A 196 -13.18 26.07 14.86
CA THR A 196 -13.91 24.87 14.42
C THR A 196 -12.93 23.75 14.12
N GLY A 197 -13.15 22.57 14.70
CA GLY A 197 -12.27 21.42 14.49
C GLY A 197 -12.17 21.03 13.01
N LEU A 198 -10.96 20.75 12.52
CA LEU A 198 -10.66 20.48 11.11
C LEU A 198 -11.74 19.67 10.38
N PRO A 199 -12.09 18.41 10.75
CA PRO A 199 -13.04 17.61 9.97
C PRO A 199 -14.49 18.11 10.00
N LYS A 200 -14.82 19.11 10.83
CA LYS A 200 -16.15 19.74 10.90
C LYS A 200 -16.20 21.07 10.16
N ASP A 201 -15.06 21.57 9.70
CA ASP A 201 -14.97 22.82 8.98
C ASP A 201 -15.26 22.59 7.50
N GLU A 202 -16.39 23.12 7.03
CA GLU A 202 -16.89 22.91 5.65
C GLU A 202 -15.99 23.52 4.57
N HIS A 203 -15.07 24.41 4.95
CA HIS A 203 -14.14 25.06 4.02
C HIS A 203 -12.73 24.47 4.15
N ARG A 204 -12.15 24.47 5.35
CA ARG A 204 -10.76 24.04 5.56
C ARG A 204 -10.55 22.57 5.26
N TRP A 205 -11.51 21.70 5.59
CA TRP A 205 -11.32 20.27 5.40
C TRP A 205 -11.24 19.85 3.92
N PRO A 206 -12.18 20.24 3.04
CA PRO A 206 -12.05 19.97 1.61
C PRO A 206 -10.76 20.55 1.00
N GLU A 207 -10.33 21.74 1.44
CA GLU A 207 -9.09 22.35 0.98
C GLU A 207 -7.85 21.57 1.43
N ALA A 208 -7.79 21.18 2.71
CA ALA A 208 -6.72 20.35 3.24
C ALA A 208 -6.66 18.99 2.52
N GLN A 209 -7.81 18.37 2.24
CA GLN A 209 -7.89 17.14 1.47
C GLN A 209 -7.32 17.30 0.05
N ALA A 210 -7.74 18.35 -0.66
CA ALA A 210 -7.28 18.64 -2.01
C ALA A 210 -5.78 18.95 -2.06
N HIS A 211 -5.28 19.75 -1.11
CA HIS A 211 -3.87 20.11 -0.99
C HIS A 211 -3.00 18.87 -0.76
N LEU A 212 -3.33 18.03 0.24
CA LEU A 212 -2.58 16.81 0.53
C LEU A 212 -2.56 15.85 -0.67
N MET A 213 -3.70 15.66 -1.34
CA MET A 213 -3.77 14.82 -2.53
C MET A 213 -2.95 15.36 -3.71
N ALA A 214 -2.91 16.68 -3.91
CA ALA A 214 -2.12 17.30 -4.96
C ALA A 214 -0.60 17.12 -4.74
N GLN A 215 -0.17 17.06 -3.47
CA GLN A 215 1.23 16.89 -3.08
C GLN A 215 1.64 15.43 -2.82
N SER A 216 0.74 14.47 -3.06
CA SER A 216 0.99 13.04 -2.84
C SER A 216 1.75 12.39 -3.99
N LEU A 217 2.98 12.85 -4.23
CA LEU A 217 3.87 12.32 -5.26
C LEU A 217 5.11 11.71 -4.58
N ALA A 218 5.47 10.47 -4.93
CA ALA A 218 6.55 9.74 -4.27
C ALA A 218 7.91 10.47 -4.30
N HIS A 219 8.16 11.30 -5.31
CA HIS A 219 9.41 12.06 -5.45
C HIS A 219 9.44 13.37 -4.62
N LEU A 220 8.30 13.83 -4.09
CA LEU A 220 8.29 14.99 -3.22
C LEU A 220 8.89 14.63 -1.86
N LYS A 221 9.73 15.52 -1.33
CA LYS A 221 10.31 15.36 0.01
C LYS A 221 9.22 15.58 1.06
N LEU A 222 9.27 14.83 2.17
CA LEU A 222 8.32 15.03 3.28
C LEU A 222 8.36 16.47 3.80
N LEU A 223 9.56 17.05 3.89
CA LEU A 223 9.73 18.46 4.27
C LEU A 223 8.94 19.41 3.37
N THR A 224 8.94 19.18 2.05
CA THR A 224 8.21 20.03 1.10
C THR A 224 6.71 19.94 1.33
N ILE A 225 6.19 18.73 1.60
CA ILE A 225 4.77 18.50 1.87
C ILE A 225 4.37 19.17 3.19
N ALA A 226 5.09 18.88 4.27
CA ALA A 226 4.76 19.38 5.60
C ALA A 226 4.90 20.90 5.70
N LYS A 227 5.96 21.47 5.10
CA LYS A 227 6.17 22.92 5.06
C LYS A 227 5.12 23.62 4.20
N GLY A 228 4.80 23.09 3.02
CA GLY A 228 3.74 23.65 2.18
C GLY A 228 2.39 23.66 2.89
N PHE A 229 2.06 22.56 3.58
CA PHE A 229 0.83 22.46 4.38
C PHE A 229 0.81 23.47 5.54
N ASP A 230 1.89 23.59 6.32
CA ASP A 230 1.98 24.55 7.43
C ASP A 230 2.00 26.02 6.95
N GLU A 231 2.48 26.27 5.72
CA GLU A 231 2.47 27.60 5.11
C GLU A 231 1.09 28.00 4.59
N ASP A 232 0.37 27.06 3.96
CA ASP A 232 -0.94 27.29 3.34
C ASP A 232 -2.10 27.32 4.36
N PHE A 233 -1.93 26.70 5.54
CA PHE A 233 -2.95 26.64 6.60
C PHE A 233 -2.43 27.23 7.92
N ASP A 234 -2.80 28.49 8.20
CA ASP A 234 -2.34 29.25 9.36
C ASP A 234 -2.62 28.61 10.73
N ASP A 235 -3.64 27.76 10.80
CA ASP A 235 -4.19 27.17 12.01
C ASP A 235 -4.03 25.64 12.07
N LEU A 236 -3.31 25.05 11.11
CA LEU A 236 -3.00 23.62 11.07
C LEU A 236 -1.50 23.39 11.09
N HIS A 237 -1.03 22.75 12.14
CA HIS A 237 0.39 22.62 12.43
C HIS A 237 0.82 21.14 12.37
N PRO A 238 1.42 20.66 11.27
CA PRO A 238 1.87 19.29 11.17
C PRO A 238 3.07 19.04 12.10
N THR A 239 2.88 18.17 13.09
CA THR A 239 3.91 17.87 14.11
C THR A 239 4.72 16.64 13.75
N ARG A 240 4.13 15.70 13.00
CA ARG A 240 4.79 14.49 12.50
C ARG A 240 4.18 14.06 11.18
N LEU A 241 5.01 13.77 10.19
CA LEU A 241 4.60 13.23 8.90
C LEU A 241 5.40 11.96 8.60
N ARG A 242 4.71 10.85 8.35
CA ARG A 242 5.28 9.57 7.97
C ARG A 242 4.78 9.14 6.60
N ARG A 243 5.66 8.53 5.81
CA ARG A 243 5.34 7.94 4.50
C ARG A 243 5.87 6.53 4.43
N PHE A 244 5.02 5.62 3.97
CA PHE A 244 5.32 4.20 3.83
C PHE A 244 5.21 3.78 2.38
N HIS A 245 6.28 3.23 1.82
CA HIS A 245 6.26 2.58 0.50
C HIS A 245 6.20 1.08 0.70
N ILE A 246 5.16 0.44 0.14
CA ILE A 246 4.96 -1.00 0.22
C ILE A 246 5.49 -1.64 -1.06
N GLY A 247 6.76 -2.03 -1.03
CA GLY A 247 7.51 -2.60 -2.13
C GLY A 247 8.81 -1.85 -2.40
N PRO A 248 9.55 -2.22 -3.47
CA PRO A 248 9.18 -3.22 -4.49
C PRO A 248 9.14 -4.66 -3.96
N MET A 249 8.42 -5.51 -4.68
CA MET A 249 8.44 -6.95 -4.54
C MET A 249 9.46 -7.53 -5.51
N TYR A 250 10.44 -8.27 -4.98
CA TYR A 250 11.39 -9.07 -5.73
C TYR A 250 10.91 -10.52 -5.74
N SER A 251 10.98 -11.16 -6.90
CA SER A 251 10.57 -12.55 -7.07
C SER A 251 11.36 -13.21 -8.18
N ASN A 252 12.01 -14.34 -7.89
CA ASN A 252 12.81 -15.06 -8.88
C ASN A 252 11.95 -15.49 -10.08
N ALA A 253 10.71 -15.94 -9.84
CA ALA A 253 9.79 -16.33 -10.90
C ALA A 253 9.24 -15.16 -11.72
N PHE A 254 8.95 -14.02 -11.09
CA PHE A 254 8.11 -12.97 -11.69
C PHE A 254 8.85 -11.70 -12.08
N THR A 255 9.94 -11.37 -11.41
CA THR A 255 10.67 -10.11 -11.60
C THR A 255 11.94 -10.29 -12.42
N ARG A 256 12.56 -9.18 -12.87
CA ARG A 256 13.87 -9.14 -13.55
C ARG A 256 14.77 -8.03 -13.00
N GLN A 257 14.50 -7.55 -11.79
CA GLN A 257 15.34 -6.53 -11.16
C GLN A 257 16.79 -7.04 -11.07
N VAL A 258 17.75 -6.14 -11.16
CA VAL A 258 19.18 -6.43 -11.02
C VAL A 258 19.64 -6.20 -9.58
N GLY A 259 20.76 -6.79 -9.20
CA GLY A 259 21.39 -6.56 -7.91
C GLY A 259 21.42 -7.79 -6.98
N PRO A 260 22.03 -7.65 -5.79
CA PRO A 260 22.35 -8.75 -4.89
C PRO A 260 21.12 -9.53 -4.41
N LEU A 261 19.97 -8.87 -4.25
CA LEU A 261 18.75 -9.53 -3.77
C LEU A 261 18.17 -10.52 -4.78
N ARG A 262 18.25 -10.21 -6.09
CA ARG A 262 17.85 -11.15 -7.16
C ARG A 262 18.68 -12.43 -7.09
N ASP A 263 19.96 -12.23 -6.87
CA ASP A 263 21.00 -13.23 -6.82
C ASP A 263 20.81 -14.15 -5.60
N VAL A 264 20.50 -13.57 -4.44
CA VAL A 264 20.04 -14.28 -3.24
C VAL A 264 18.78 -15.12 -3.52
N LEU A 265 17.75 -14.54 -4.14
CA LEU A 265 16.50 -15.26 -4.42
C LEU A 265 16.65 -16.40 -5.42
N ARG A 266 17.59 -16.28 -6.36
CA ARG A 266 17.96 -17.37 -7.27
C ARG A 266 18.64 -18.49 -6.52
N ASP A 267 19.64 -18.17 -5.71
CA ASP A 267 20.49 -19.16 -5.03
C ASP A 267 19.73 -19.86 -3.90
N ALA A 268 18.74 -19.20 -3.28
CA ALA A 268 17.86 -19.78 -2.26
C ALA A 268 17.09 -21.02 -2.73
N ASN A 269 16.88 -21.18 -4.04
CA ASN A 269 16.12 -22.27 -4.67
C ASN A 269 14.83 -22.61 -3.89
N ALA A 270 14.11 -21.57 -3.49
CA ALA A 270 12.95 -21.69 -2.62
C ALA A 270 11.77 -22.36 -3.35
N PRO A 271 10.88 -23.07 -2.63
CA PRO A 271 9.66 -23.62 -3.19
C PRO A 271 8.80 -22.54 -3.85
N VAL A 272 7.92 -22.98 -4.75
CA VAL A 272 6.96 -22.10 -5.42
C VAL A 272 6.13 -21.35 -4.38
N GLY A 273 6.18 -20.01 -4.43
CA GLY A 273 5.44 -19.15 -3.51
C GLY A 273 6.28 -18.59 -2.36
N GLU A 274 7.49 -19.13 -2.15
CA GLU A 274 8.45 -18.63 -1.16
C GLU A 274 9.63 -17.89 -1.80
N ASP A 275 9.71 -17.87 -3.12
CA ASP A 275 10.78 -17.23 -3.90
C ASP A 275 10.57 -15.71 -4.02
N TRP A 276 10.47 -14.99 -2.89
CA TRP A 276 10.25 -13.55 -2.88
C TRP A 276 10.89 -12.82 -1.72
N ALA A 277 11.05 -11.51 -1.89
CA ALA A 277 11.37 -10.56 -0.84
C ALA A 277 10.62 -9.25 -1.14
N LEU A 278 10.03 -8.63 -0.13
CA LEU A 278 9.35 -7.34 -0.24
C LEU A 278 10.13 -6.30 0.56
N VAL A 279 10.36 -5.14 -0.05
CA VAL A 279 10.90 -3.98 0.67
C VAL A 279 9.77 -3.22 1.32
N TRP A 280 9.96 -2.82 2.57
CA TRP A 280 9.09 -1.87 3.27
C TRP A 280 9.94 -0.67 3.64
N THR A 281 9.61 0.50 3.07
CA THR A 281 10.34 1.75 3.35
C THR A 281 9.48 2.67 4.19
N GLU A 282 10.05 3.17 5.28
CA GLU A 282 9.45 4.20 6.12
C GLU A 282 10.32 5.46 6.03
N GLU A 283 9.67 6.58 5.75
CA GLU A 283 10.23 7.93 5.88
C GLU A 283 9.45 8.65 6.98
N GLU A 284 10.15 9.36 7.86
CA GLU A 284 9.57 10.09 8.97
C GLU A 284 10.15 11.49 9.03
N LEU A 285 9.28 12.48 9.24
CA LEU A 285 9.61 13.87 9.49
C LEU A 285 8.92 14.31 10.78
N VAL A 286 9.67 14.90 11.71
CA VAL A 286 9.17 15.38 12.99
C VAL A 286 9.45 16.88 13.12
N SER A 287 8.49 17.62 13.66
CA SER A 287 8.70 19.01 14.05
C SER A 287 9.65 19.10 15.24
N ASP A 288 10.68 19.93 15.12
CA ASP A 288 11.69 20.20 16.14
C ASP A 288 11.26 21.34 17.07
N ARG A 289 10.75 22.44 16.48
CA ARG A 289 10.33 23.63 17.23
C ARG A 289 9.31 24.45 16.47
N VAL A 290 8.72 25.43 17.16
CA VAL A 290 7.77 26.39 16.61
C VAL A 290 8.40 27.78 16.57
N GLU A 291 8.23 28.48 15.46
CA GLU A 291 8.64 29.88 15.30
C GLU A 291 7.43 30.77 14.98
N ASN A 292 7.39 31.97 15.56
CA ASN A 292 6.37 32.97 15.25
C ASN A 292 6.84 33.84 14.09
N VAL A 293 6.12 33.76 12.96
CA VAL A 293 6.42 34.52 11.74
C VAL A 293 5.36 35.60 11.55
N LYS A 294 5.74 36.79 11.08
CA LYS A 294 4.78 37.86 10.80
C LYS A 294 3.81 37.43 9.69
N SER A 295 2.51 37.57 9.95
CA SER A 295 1.45 37.41 8.95
C SER A 295 0.81 38.76 8.66
N GLY A 296 0.91 39.20 7.40
CA GLY A 296 0.41 40.52 6.98
C GLY A 296 1.00 41.70 7.76
N TRP A 297 0.19 42.74 7.95
CA TRP A 297 0.64 44.01 8.56
C TRP A 297 0.53 44.03 10.09
N PHE A 298 -0.31 43.17 10.69
CA PHE A 298 -0.68 43.25 12.11
C PHE A 298 -0.73 41.91 12.85
N GLY A 299 -0.34 40.80 12.21
CA GLY A 299 -0.44 39.45 12.79
C GLY A 299 0.90 38.73 12.90
N SER A 300 0.89 37.65 13.68
CA SER A 300 1.91 36.60 13.63
C SER A 300 1.22 35.24 13.61
N VAL A 301 1.84 34.28 12.92
CA VAL A 301 1.39 32.90 12.82
C VAL A 301 2.51 31.98 13.25
N GLU A 302 2.13 30.88 13.89
CA GLU A 302 3.06 29.83 14.27
C GLU A 302 3.43 29.00 13.04
N ARG A 303 4.71 28.68 12.93
CA ARG A 303 5.25 27.82 11.88
C ARG A 303 6.13 26.74 12.47
N GLN A 304 5.98 25.53 11.95
CA GLN A 304 6.75 24.36 12.34
C GLN A 304 8.12 24.39 11.67
N ILE A 305 9.16 24.20 12.47
CA ILE A 305 10.52 23.96 11.99
C ILE A 305 10.83 22.49 12.19
N PHE A 306 11.11 21.79 11.10
CA PHE A 306 11.32 20.35 11.13
C PHE A 306 12.77 19.96 11.37
N ALA A 307 12.95 18.84 12.07
CA ALA A 307 14.26 18.22 12.24
C ALA A 307 14.70 17.56 10.91
N LEU A 308 15.93 17.83 10.48
CA LEU A 308 16.58 17.14 9.36
C LEU A 308 17.80 16.40 9.88
N ASP A 309 18.06 15.20 9.37
CA ASP A 309 19.22 14.40 9.78
C ASP A 309 20.54 15.14 9.40
N PRO A 310 21.39 15.54 10.36
CA PRO A 310 22.64 16.22 10.07
C PRO A 310 23.82 15.27 9.77
N PHE A 311 23.68 13.95 10.01
CA PHE A 311 24.80 13.00 10.08
C PHE A 311 24.78 11.90 9.01
N GLU A 312 23.61 11.55 8.46
CA GLU A 312 23.60 10.90 7.14
C GLU A 312 23.86 11.97 6.09
N GLY A 313 24.91 11.82 5.28
CA GLY A 313 25.33 12.79 4.24
C GLY A 313 24.29 13.12 3.15
N GLY A 314 23.02 12.74 3.36
CA GLY A 314 21.87 13.05 2.55
C GLY A 314 20.65 13.57 3.32
N GLY A 315 20.69 13.98 4.60
CA GLY A 315 19.48 14.46 5.30
C GLY A 315 18.80 15.70 4.67
N ALA A 316 19.59 16.59 4.05
CA ALA A 316 19.07 17.66 3.20
C ALA A 316 18.58 17.13 1.83
N GLU A 317 19.12 16.01 1.35
CA GLU A 317 18.73 15.36 0.09
C GLU A 317 17.45 14.51 0.24
N THR A 318 17.23 13.84 1.37
CA THR A 318 16.04 13.03 1.67
C THR A 318 14.85 13.90 2.07
N GLY A 319 15.09 15.00 2.81
CA GLY A 319 14.04 15.87 3.34
C GLY A 319 13.10 15.15 4.31
N ALA A 320 13.65 14.24 5.09
CA ALA A 320 13.02 13.51 6.19
C ALA A 320 13.96 13.54 7.41
N THR A 321 13.40 13.47 8.61
CA THR A 321 14.16 13.32 9.87
C THR A 321 14.83 11.95 9.95
N ARG A 322 14.16 10.90 9.45
CA ARG A 322 14.67 9.53 9.44
C ARG A 322 14.13 8.77 8.23
N MET A 323 14.94 7.88 7.69
CA MET A 323 14.51 6.89 6.70
C MET A 323 14.96 5.50 7.15
N GLU A 324 14.06 4.52 7.11
CA GLU A 324 14.39 3.12 7.41
C GLU A 324 13.83 2.19 6.35
N ARG A 325 14.65 1.21 5.96
CA ARG A 325 14.24 0.15 5.04
C ARG A 325 14.28 -1.18 5.75
N CYS A 326 13.21 -1.94 5.59
CA CYS A 326 13.10 -3.31 6.07
C CYS A 326 12.87 -4.25 4.88
N LEU A 327 13.32 -5.50 5.04
CA LEU A 327 13.05 -6.59 4.11
C LEU A 327 12.11 -7.57 4.77
N ILE A 328 11.07 -7.97 4.06
CA ILE A 328 10.13 -9.01 4.47
C ILE A 328 10.34 -10.18 3.51
N MET A 329 10.67 -11.36 4.02
CA MET A 329 10.97 -12.52 3.17
C MET A 329 10.72 -13.85 3.88
N PRO A 330 10.48 -14.94 3.15
CA PRO A 330 10.42 -16.27 3.73
C PRO A 330 11.76 -16.76 4.27
N GLU A 331 11.74 -17.85 5.03
CA GLU A 331 12.91 -18.40 5.72
C GLU A 331 14.05 -18.81 4.78
N ARG A 332 13.77 -19.50 3.68
CA ARG A 332 14.81 -19.93 2.73
C ARG A 332 15.56 -18.76 2.06
N PRO A 333 14.88 -17.75 1.50
CA PRO A 333 15.54 -16.52 1.06
C PRO A 333 16.40 -15.85 2.12
N TYR A 334 15.96 -15.85 3.38
CA TYR A 334 16.72 -15.29 4.48
C TYR A 334 18.00 -16.09 4.77
N GLN A 335 17.93 -17.42 4.78
CA GLN A 335 19.11 -18.27 4.95
C GLN A 335 20.15 -17.99 3.86
N ALA A 336 19.74 -17.93 2.59
CA ALA A 336 20.62 -17.59 1.48
C ALA A 336 21.18 -16.16 1.60
N LEU A 337 20.39 -15.19 2.08
CA LEU A 337 20.85 -13.82 2.33
C LEU A 337 21.94 -13.79 3.41
N ALA A 338 21.73 -14.54 4.50
CA ALA A 338 22.66 -14.62 5.62
C ALA A 338 23.99 -15.29 5.22
N GLU A 339 23.92 -16.39 4.47
CA GLU A 339 25.09 -17.09 3.94
C GLU A 339 25.89 -16.22 2.98
N ARG A 340 25.21 -15.53 2.07
CA ARG A 340 25.86 -14.71 1.04
C ARG A 340 26.36 -13.36 1.57
N ASN A 341 25.73 -12.82 2.61
CA ASN A 341 26.07 -11.56 3.28
C ASN A 341 26.47 -10.42 2.32
N PRO A 342 25.64 -10.08 1.32
CA PRO A 342 25.96 -9.03 0.36
C PRO A 342 26.09 -7.65 1.03
N VAL A 343 26.95 -6.80 0.48
CA VAL A 343 27.13 -5.41 0.93
C VAL A 343 25.81 -4.66 0.83
N GLY A 344 25.51 -3.84 1.84
CA GLY A 344 24.29 -3.01 1.90
C GLY A 344 23.09 -3.66 2.60
N PHE A 345 23.20 -4.91 3.06
CA PHE A 345 22.10 -5.62 3.75
C PHE A 345 22.34 -5.82 5.24
N ARG A 346 23.52 -5.44 5.76
CA ARG A 346 23.87 -5.66 7.18
C ARG A 346 22.97 -4.85 8.11
N ASP A 347 22.78 -3.56 7.83
CA ASP A 347 22.02 -2.65 8.68
C ASP A 347 20.52 -2.59 8.35
N VAL A 348 20.08 -3.31 7.31
CA VAL A 348 18.68 -3.40 6.88
C VAL A 348 17.95 -4.37 7.80
N ARG A 349 16.85 -3.96 8.44
CA ARG A 349 16.06 -4.90 9.27
C ARG A 349 15.40 -5.98 8.41
N LYS A 350 15.32 -7.22 8.91
CA LYS A 350 14.70 -8.35 8.20
C LYS A 350 13.57 -8.94 9.03
N PHE A 351 12.38 -9.03 8.44
CA PHE A 351 11.24 -9.78 8.94
C PHE A 351 11.13 -11.09 8.19
N VAL A 352 11.41 -12.19 8.88
CA VAL A 352 11.33 -13.54 8.33
C VAL A 352 9.97 -14.12 8.62
N VAL A 353 9.26 -14.48 7.56
CA VAL A 353 7.89 -15.02 7.64
C VAL A 353 7.91 -16.53 7.42
N SER A 354 7.08 -17.24 8.17
CA SER A 354 6.92 -18.69 8.07
C SER A 354 5.53 -19.07 7.58
N ASP A 355 5.38 -20.30 7.09
CA ASP A 355 4.09 -20.84 6.64
C ASP A 355 3.06 -20.97 7.77
N THR A 356 3.51 -21.13 9.01
CA THR A 356 2.65 -21.11 10.20
C THR A 356 2.19 -19.69 10.56
N GLY A 357 2.68 -18.68 9.83
CA GLY A 357 2.30 -17.30 10.01
C GLY A 357 3.04 -16.59 11.12
N ARG A 358 4.09 -17.20 11.70
CA ARG A 358 4.99 -16.54 12.65
C ARG A 358 5.92 -15.58 11.90
N VAL A 359 6.14 -14.41 12.49
CA VAL A 359 7.09 -13.39 12.03
C VAL A 359 8.25 -13.33 13.02
N LEU A 360 9.47 -13.36 12.52
CA LEU A 360 10.70 -13.18 13.31
C LEU A 360 11.43 -11.93 12.82
N SER A 361 11.86 -11.09 13.75
CA SER A 361 12.56 -9.83 13.48
C SER A 361 14.06 -10.04 13.73
N TYR A 362 14.89 -9.71 12.74
CA TYR A 362 16.35 -9.75 12.82
C TYR A 362 16.92 -8.39 12.42
N LYS A 363 17.96 -7.95 13.11
CA LYS A 363 18.76 -6.78 12.72
C LYS A 363 20.00 -7.25 11.99
#